data_AF-A0A933FF61-F1
#
_entry.id   AF-A0A933FF61-F1
#
_cell.length_a   1.000
_cell.length_b   1.000
_cell.length_c   1.000
_cell.angle_alpha   90.00
_cell.angle_beta   90.00
_cell.angle_gamma   90.00
#
_symmetry.space_group_name_H-M   'P 1'
#
loop_
_entity.id
_entity.type
_entity.pdbx_description
1 polymer ?
#
loop_
_entity_poly.entity_id
_entity_poly.type
_entity_poly.pdbx_seq_one_letter_code
_entity_poly.pdbx_strand_id
1 'polypeptide(L)'
;YTPRELQEMGIDGLWIGYEGTRSGFAKQQGRPAAEVFRELKDNGITILASMIVGFDYQDPQVVAEELDGLLELEPCLSQFLIYGPTPGTPFWERVQKEGRLRADFNADPELFARNADGFTAMVKHPKLEAREIERLQRWCFRQDFERLGPSIYRVVDRWLHGYRKLKDCPEPFLRAKAALYAKEIRKAYPSFLAGRLFGPSTEARRRAAALAAACYAELGAPTWRERAESVAALGAAAWTGLCLRLEWFQHPKTSRTCYRQPEEGWAHFRLWEGLPLRVRVAGLSLRVNLDHPQRHVWLRLEGALAAAQSHEVWERVKESLAQSRDRLVLDLGSLKAADGEVFRSLRETLSTHRERVRLVLPKLQHAHPELLLLAKIFQHSRDGFL
;
A
#
# COMPACT_ATOMS: atom_id res chain seq x y z
N TYR A 1 -9.17 -14.39 14.45
CA TYR A 1 -10.43 -14.74 13.77
C TYR A 1 -10.43 -16.22 13.43
N THR A 2 -11.55 -16.90 13.64
CA THR A 2 -11.80 -18.25 13.12
C THR A 2 -12.19 -18.17 11.63
N PRO A 3 -12.06 -19.26 10.86
CA PRO A 3 -12.52 -19.28 9.47
C PRO A 3 -14.01 -18.93 9.33
N ARG A 4 -14.84 -19.33 10.31
CA ARG A 4 -16.27 -19.01 10.33
C ARG A 4 -16.51 -17.51 10.46
N GLU A 5 -15.85 -16.84 11.40
CA GLU A 5 -15.97 -15.38 11.55
C GLU A 5 -15.58 -14.64 10.26
N LEU A 6 -14.54 -15.11 9.56
CA LEU A 6 -14.14 -14.54 8.27
C LEU A 6 -15.24 -14.68 7.21
N GLN A 7 -15.86 -15.86 7.12
CA GLN A 7 -16.97 -16.10 6.19
C GLN A 7 -18.19 -15.22 6.53
N GLU A 8 -18.50 -15.06 7.82
CA GLU A 8 -19.60 -14.23 8.31
C GLU A 8 -19.40 -12.73 8.02
N MET A 9 -18.15 -12.26 8.04
CA MET A 9 -17.78 -10.92 7.61
C MET A 9 -17.80 -10.73 6.08
N GLY A 10 -18.06 -11.79 5.31
CA GLY A 10 -18.04 -11.75 3.85
C GLY A 10 -16.65 -11.80 3.24
N ILE A 11 -15.61 -12.13 4.01
CA ILE A 11 -14.23 -12.23 3.50
C ILE A 11 -14.07 -13.50 2.67
N ASP A 12 -13.54 -13.36 1.45
CA ASP A 12 -13.33 -14.47 0.50
C ASP A 12 -11.87 -14.85 0.31
N GLY A 13 -10.96 -13.97 0.73
CA GLY A 13 -9.54 -14.23 0.64
C GLY A 13 -8.71 -13.36 1.57
N LEU A 14 -7.50 -13.85 1.83
CA LEU A 14 -6.53 -13.20 2.69
C LEU A 14 -5.19 -13.09 1.96
N TRP A 15 -4.51 -11.97 2.20
CA TRP A 15 -3.09 -11.82 1.90
C TRP A 15 -2.28 -12.15 3.15
N ILE A 16 -1.37 -13.13 3.03
CA ILE A 16 -0.55 -13.60 4.15
C ILE A 16 0.92 -13.52 3.75
N GLY A 17 1.68 -12.67 4.42
CA GLY A 17 3.14 -12.65 4.26
C GLY A 17 3.76 -13.86 4.97
N TYR A 18 4.18 -14.85 4.17
CA TYR A 18 5.04 -15.98 4.56
C TYR A 18 6.49 -15.50 4.80
N GLU A 19 6.91 -14.45 4.07
CA GLU A 19 8.19 -13.75 4.20
C GLU A 19 9.38 -14.65 3.83
N GLY A 20 10.36 -14.82 4.72
CA GLY A 20 11.37 -15.88 4.66
C GLY A 20 11.48 -16.47 6.07
N THR A 21 11.66 -17.77 6.19
CA THR A 21 11.57 -18.54 7.44
C THR A 21 12.59 -18.12 8.50
N ARG A 22 13.68 -17.45 8.11
CA ARG A 22 14.73 -16.94 9.01
C ARG A 22 14.72 -15.42 9.17
N SER A 23 13.64 -14.73 8.77
CA SER A 23 13.54 -13.27 8.88
C SER A 23 13.39 -12.76 10.32
N GLY A 24 12.92 -13.61 11.23
CA GLY A 24 12.80 -13.28 12.65
C GLY A 24 11.60 -12.38 12.97
N PHE A 25 10.63 -12.24 12.07
CA PHE A 25 9.44 -11.45 12.34
C PHE A 25 8.56 -12.11 13.41
N ALA A 26 8.08 -11.32 14.38
CA ALA A 26 7.27 -11.82 15.50
C ALA A 26 6.04 -12.63 15.05
N LYS A 27 5.43 -12.28 13.92
CA LYS A 27 4.27 -13.02 13.36
C LYS A 27 4.57 -14.48 13.01
N GLN A 28 5.83 -14.85 12.80
CA GLN A 28 6.25 -16.23 12.52
C GLN A 28 6.35 -17.10 13.79
N GLN A 29 6.28 -16.50 14.99
CA GLN A 29 6.33 -17.21 16.27
C GLN A 29 4.95 -17.69 16.75
N GLY A 30 3.89 -17.41 15.98
CA GLY A 30 2.53 -17.79 16.30
C GLY A 30 2.19 -19.24 15.90
N ARG A 31 0.94 -19.44 15.47
CA ARG A 31 0.46 -20.74 14.98
C ARG A 31 1.28 -21.21 13.77
N PRO A 32 1.56 -22.52 13.62
CA PRO A 32 2.23 -23.06 12.45
C PRO A 32 1.50 -22.68 11.15
N ALA A 33 2.25 -22.21 10.14
CA ALA A 33 1.67 -21.79 8.86
C ALA A 33 0.84 -22.90 8.20
N ALA A 34 1.30 -24.15 8.27
CA ALA A 34 0.59 -25.32 7.73
C ALA A 34 -0.79 -25.54 8.34
N GLU A 35 -0.96 -25.25 9.63
CA GLU A 35 -2.25 -25.35 10.32
C GLU A 35 -3.19 -24.24 9.84
N VAL A 36 -2.71 -22.99 9.83
CA VAL A 36 -3.49 -21.83 9.39
C VAL A 36 -3.94 -21.96 7.93
N PHE A 37 -3.02 -22.34 7.04
CA PHE A 37 -3.33 -22.49 5.62
C PHE A 37 -4.35 -23.61 5.37
N ARG A 38 -4.21 -24.75 6.06
CA ARG A 38 -5.16 -25.87 5.95
C ARG A 38 -6.55 -25.45 6.40
N GLU A 39 -6.68 -24.80 7.57
CA GLU A 39 -7.97 -24.34 8.08
C GLU A 39 -8.69 -23.38 7.13
N LEU A 40 -7.95 -22.41 6.58
CA LEU A 40 -8.50 -21.44 5.64
C LEU A 40 -8.91 -22.12 4.32
N LYS A 41 -8.07 -23.02 3.81
CA LYS A 41 -8.33 -23.81 2.59
C LYS A 41 -9.58 -24.69 2.72
N ASP A 42 -9.74 -25.36 3.85
CA ASP A 42 -10.88 -26.26 4.11
C ASP A 42 -12.20 -25.51 4.27
N ASN A 43 -12.13 -24.20 4.53
CA ASN A 43 -13.26 -23.29 4.61
C ASN A 43 -13.43 -22.41 3.36
N GLY A 44 -12.73 -22.74 2.27
CA GLY A 44 -12.87 -22.07 0.98
C GLY A 44 -12.33 -20.63 0.92
N ILE A 45 -11.50 -20.23 1.89
CA ILE A 45 -10.83 -18.93 1.88
C ILE A 45 -9.63 -18.99 0.92
N THR A 46 -9.60 -18.06 -0.04
CA THR A 46 -8.50 -17.92 -0.99
C THR A 46 -7.29 -17.29 -0.30
N ILE A 47 -6.09 -17.84 -0.51
CA ILE A 47 -4.87 -17.30 0.09
C ILE A 47 -3.94 -16.79 -1.01
N LEU A 48 -3.58 -15.51 -0.93
CA LEU A 48 -2.40 -14.95 -1.59
C LEU A 48 -1.26 -14.96 -0.59
N ALA A 49 -0.27 -15.82 -0.80
CA ALA A 49 0.90 -15.90 0.04
C ALA A 49 2.05 -15.08 -0.54
N SER A 50 2.73 -14.31 0.29
CA SER A 50 3.86 -13.46 -0.13
C SER A 50 5.16 -13.90 0.53
N MET A 51 6.20 -14.09 -0.28
CA MET A 51 7.55 -14.47 0.14
C MET A 51 8.55 -13.43 -0.35
N ILE A 52 9.52 -13.09 0.50
CA ILE A 52 10.53 -12.09 0.20
C ILE A 52 11.83 -12.78 -0.23
N VAL A 53 12.46 -12.26 -1.28
CA VAL A 53 13.75 -12.70 -1.81
C VAL A 53 14.77 -11.59 -1.63
N GLY A 54 16.02 -11.95 -1.28
CA GLY A 54 17.11 -10.99 -1.08
C GLY A 54 17.26 -10.50 0.37
N PHE A 55 16.76 -11.24 1.37
CA PHE A 55 17.21 -11.03 2.75
C PHE A 55 18.70 -11.36 2.88
N ASP A 56 19.45 -10.62 3.71
CA ASP A 56 20.90 -10.78 3.87
C ASP A 56 21.39 -12.22 4.12
N TYR A 57 20.58 -13.06 4.77
CA TYR A 57 20.92 -14.45 5.05
C TYR A 57 20.70 -15.38 3.85
N GLN A 58 19.86 -15.01 2.89
CA GLN A 58 19.46 -15.85 1.77
C GLN A 58 20.60 -16.01 0.77
N ASP A 59 20.76 -17.23 0.31
CA ASP A 59 21.52 -17.63 -0.87
C ASP A 59 20.60 -18.53 -1.71
N PRO A 60 21.03 -19.04 -2.89
CA PRO A 60 20.14 -19.79 -3.76
C PRO A 60 19.55 -21.03 -3.09
N GLN A 61 20.30 -21.68 -2.18
CA GLN A 61 19.83 -22.85 -1.47
C GLN A 61 18.75 -22.48 -0.46
N VAL A 62 18.97 -21.44 0.36
CA VAL A 62 17.97 -21.00 1.33
C VAL A 62 16.68 -20.55 0.63
N VAL A 63 16.77 -19.82 -0.48
CA VAL A 63 15.58 -19.42 -1.26
C VAL A 63 14.81 -20.64 -1.77
N ALA A 64 15.51 -21.69 -2.21
CA ALA A 64 14.87 -22.93 -2.65
C ALA A 64 14.15 -23.65 -1.51
N GLU A 65 14.80 -23.79 -0.34
CA GLU A 65 14.20 -24.40 0.86
C GLU A 65 12.95 -23.64 1.32
N GLU A 66 13.00 -22.31 1.34
CA GLU A 66 11.87 -21.48 1.76
C GLU A 66 10.72 -21.53 0.75
N LEU A 67 11.04 -21.57 -0.55
CA LEU A 67 10.06 -21.76 -1.60
C LEU A 67 9.40 -23.15 -1.50
N ASP A 68 10.16 -24.20 -1.25
CA ASP A 68 9.62 -25.55 -1.06
C ASP A 68 8.60 -25.56 0.08
N GLY A 69 8.96 -25.01 1.23
CA GLY A 69 8.05 -24.88 2.37
C GLY A 69 6.79 -24.06 2.04
N LEU A 70 6.89 -23.00 1.23
CA LEU A 70 5.72 -22.23 0.80
C LEU A 70 4.81 -23.04 -0.13
N LEU A 71 5.39 -23.72 -1.13
CA LEU A 71 4.61 -24.43 -2.14
C LEU A 71 3.93 -25.68 -1.57
N GLU A 72 4.48 -26.29 -0.51
CA GLU A 72 3.80 -27.34 0.28
C GLU A 72 2.49 -26.87 0.91
N LEU A 73 2.35 -25.56 1.19
CA LEU A 73 1.10 -24.99 1.72
C LEU A 73 0.01 -24.84 0.67
N GLU A 74 0.33 -25.04 -0.60
CA GLU A 74 -0.57 -24.92 -1.76
C GLU A 74 -1.41 -23.63 -1.79
N PRO A 75 -0.79 -22.43 -1.69
CA PRO A 75 -1.52 -21.17 -1.80
C PRO A 75 -2.22 -21.05 -3.17
N CYS A 76 -3.31 -20.28 -3.22
CA CYS A 76 -4.02 -20.04 -4.47
C CYS A 76 -3.23 -19.15 -5.41
N LEU A 77 -2.57 -18.17 -4.81
CA LEU A 77 -1.78 -17.15 -5.46
C LEU A 77 -0.48 -16.99 -4.68
N SER A 78 0.62 -16.78 -5.39
CA SER A 78 1.94 -16.55 -4.81
C SER A 78 2.48 -15.21 -5.29
N GLN A 79 3.02 -14.43 -4.37
CA GLN A 79 3.73 -13.19 -4.65
C GLN A 79 5.17 -13.34 -4.16
N PHE A 80 6.13 -13.10 -5.04
CA PHE A 80 7.55 -13.07 -4.70
C PHE A 80 8.06 -11.66 -4.94
N LEU A 81 8.53 -10.97 -3.90
CA LEU A 81 9.07 -9.61 -4.00
C LEU A 81 10.51 -9.55 -3.52
N ILE A 82 11.31 -8.68 -4.12
CA ILE A 82 12.68 -8.41 -3.70
C ILE A 82 12.66 -7.47 -2.48
N TYR A 83 13.49 -7.76 -1.48
CA TYR A 83 13.60 -6.96 -0.27
C TYR A 83 14.18 -5.57 -0.58
N GLY A 84 13.29 -4.57 -0.65
CA GLY A 84 13.63 -3.19 -0.98
C GLY A 84 13.72 -2.29 0.27
N PRO A 85 14.63 -1.31 0.30
CA PRO A 85 14.77 -0.39 1.42
C PRO A 85 13.81 0.79 1.25
N THR A 86 12.62 0.75 1.86
CA THR A 86 11.68 1.87 1.80
C THR A 86 12.19 3.05 2.65
N PRO A 87 12.26 4.29 2.13
CA PRO A 87 12.73 5.45 2.88
C PRO A 87 12.02 5.64 4.22
N GLY A 88 12.80 5.89 5.27
CA GLY A 88 12.30 6.07 6.64
C GLY A 88 12.06 4.78 7.43
N THR A 89 12.36 3.61 6.86
CA THR A 89 12.32 2.34 7.59
C THR A 89 13.67 2.01 8.25
N PRO A 90 13.71 1.17 9.29
CA PRO A 90 14.97 0.69 9.88
C PRO A 90 15.90 0.02 8.86
N PHE A 91 15.34 -0.67 7.86
CA PHE A 91 16.14 -1.28 6.80
C PHE A 91 16.79 -0.23 5.90
N TRP A 92 16.07 0.84 5.55
CA TRP A 92 16.64 1.97 4.83
C TRP A 92 17.78 2.64 5.58
N GLU A 93 17.58 2.94 6.87
CA GLU A 93 18.62 3.55 7.71
C GLU A 93 19.89 2.70 7.75
N ARG A 94 19.72 1.37 7.89
CA ARG A 94 20.83 0.41 7.85
C ARG A 94 21.55 0.42 6.51
N VAL A 95 20.81 0.34 5.40
CA VAL A 95 21.38 0.34 4.03
C VAL A 95 22.17 1.61 3.74
N GLN A 96 21.65 2.77 4.16
CA GLN A 96 22.35 4.05 4.01
C GLN A 96 23.62 4.10 4.87
N LYS A 97 23.53 3.70 6.15
CA LYS A 97 24.68 3.66 7.07
C LYS A 97 25.79 2.74 6.57
N GLU A 98 25.42 1.59 5.99
CA GLU A 98 26.37 0.60 5.46
C GLU A 98 26.85 0.91 4.04
N GLY A 99 26.33 1.98 3.40
CA GLY A 99 26.69 2.33 2.02
C GLY A 99 26.31 1.25 0.99
N ARG A 100 25.26 0.47 1.27
CA ARG A 100 24.85 -0.70 0.48
C ARG A 100 23.86 -0.39 -0.62
N LEU A 101 23.26 0.80 -0.65
CA LEU A 101 22.41 1.19 -1.78
C LEU A 101 23.23 1.13 -3.07
N ARG A 102 22.66 0.64 -4.17
CA ARG A 102 23.37 0.66 -5.45
C ARG A 102 23.68 2.11 -5.85
N ALA A 103 24.82 2.31 -6.51
CA ALA A 103 25.37 3.63 -6.77
C ALA A 103 24.49 4.48 -7.71
N ASP A 104 23.85 3.84 -8.68
CA ASP A 104 22.88 4.46 -9.59
C ASP A 104 21.67 5.01 -8.82
N PHE A 105 21.09 4.22 -7.93
CA PHE A 105 19.97 4.65 -7.09
C PHE A 105 20.36 5.69 -6.03
N ASN A 106 21.59 5.65 -5.54
CA ASN A 106 22.09 6.67 -4.61
C ASN A 106 22.36 8.00 -5.33
N ALA A 107 22.72 7.97 -6.61
CA ALA A 107 22.98 9.16 -7.42
C ALA A 107 21.69 9.80 -7.96
N ASP A 108 20.65 9.01 -8.23
CA ASP A 108 19.39 9.45 -8.81
C ASP A 108 18.16 8.98 -7.98
N PRO A 109 17.61 9.86 -7.12
CA PRO A 109 16.41 9.58 -6.35
C PRO A 109 15.16 9.31 -7.20
N GLU A 110 15.07 9.88 -8.41
CA GLU A 110 13.93 9.65 -9.30
C GLU A 110 14.01 8.24 -9.91
N LEU A 111 15.22 7.81 -10.28
CA LEU A 111 15.47 6.43 -10.70
C LEU A 111 15.14 5.44 -9.58
N PHE A 112 15.57 5.72 -8.34
CA PHE A 112 15.19 4.92 -7.18
C PHE A 112 13.67 4.80 -7.06
N ALA A 113 12.93 5.92 -7.11
CA ALA A 113 11.49 5.92 -6.94
C ALA A 113 10.75 5.14 -8.05
N ARG A 114 11.23 5.21 -9.29
CA ARG A 114 10.65 4.47 -10.44
C ARG A 114 10.91 2.97 -10.37
N ASN A 115 11.99 2.55 -9.73
CA ASN A 115 12.42 1.16 -9.63
C ASN A 115 12.17 0.51 -8.26
N ALA A 116 11.58 1.23 -7.31
CA ALA A 116 11.12 0.69 -6.02
C ALA A 116 9.83 -0.14 -6.20
N ASP A 117 9.86 -1.13 -7.10
CA ASP A 117 8.70 -1.89 -7.60
C ASP A 117 8.58 -3.30 -6.98
N GLY A 118 9.58 -3.73 -6.21
CA GLY A 118 9.66 -5.07 -5.65
C GLY A 118 10.13 -6.15 -6.65
N PHE A 119 10.57 -5.76 -7.84
CA PHE A 119 11.16 -6.62 -8.88
C PHE A 119 12.59 -6.23 -9.24
N THR A 120 13.03 -5.04 -8.83
CA THR A 120 14.40 -4.55 -9.03
C THR A 120 15.21 -4.71 -7.75
N ALA A 121 16.39 -5.33 -7.82
CA ALA A 121 17.29 -5.42 -6.66
C ALA A 121 18.00 -4.07 -6.42
N MET A 122 17.69 -3.43 -5.28
CA MET A 122 18.14 -2.05 -4.99
C MET A 122 19.42 -1.98 -4.13
N VAL A 123 19.75 -3.07 -3.45
CA VAL A 123 20.79 -3.11 -2.41
C VAL A 123 21.89 -4.08 -2.83
N LYS A 124 23.14 -3.74 -2.55
CA LYS A 124 24.30 -4.65 -2.60
C LYS A 124 24.12 -5.71 -1.51
N HIS A 125 23.77 -6.91 -1.94
CA HIS A 125 23.53 -8.05 -1.08
C HIS A 125 24.87 -8.71 -0.69
N PRO A 126 25.04 -9.20 0.55
CA PRO A 126 26.33 -9.72 1.03
C PRO A 126 26.82 -10.98 0.29
N LYS A 127 25.91 -11.74 -0.33
CA LYS A 127 26.22 -13.03 -0.98
C LYS A 127 25.85 -13.12 -2.46
N LEU A 128 25.08 -12.17 -2.99
CA LEU A 128 24.41 -12.31 -4.28
C LEU A 128 24.55 -11.04 -5.10
N GLU A 129 24.75 -11.17 -6.40
CA GLU A 129 24.64 -10.03 -7.30
C GLU A 129 23.16 -9.68 -7.56
N ALA A 130 22.88 -8.41 -7.86
CA ALA A 130 21.51 -7.93 -8.12
C ALA A 130 20.77 -8.77 -9.17
N ARG A 131 21.44 -9.08 -10.29
CA ARG A 131 20.91 -9.94 -11.37
C ARG A 131 20.55 -11.35 -10.91
N GLU A 132 21.20 -11.85 -9.87
CA GLU A 132 20.96 -13.20 -9.34
C GLU A 132 19.72 -13.22 -8.46
N ILE A 133 19.51 -12.18 -7.66
CA ILE A 133 18.28 -11.99 -6.88
C ILE A 133 17.06 -11.90 -7.81
N GLU A 134 17.15 -11.08 -8.86
CA GLU A 134 16.08 -10.96 -9.87
C GLU A 134 15.84 -12.26 -10.63
N ARG A 135 16.91 -13.02 -10.92
CA ARG A 135 16.80 -14.36 -11.51
C ARG A 135 16.16 -15.37 -10.56
N LEU A 136 16.50 -15.33 -9.28
CA LEU A 136 15.87 -16.17 -8.25
C LEU A 136 14.38 -15.84 -8.10
N GLN A 137 14.00 -14.57 -8.07
CA GLN A 137 12.59 -14.17 -8.05
C GLN A 137 11.82 -14.73 -9.25
N ARG A 138 12.34 -14.56 -10.47
CA ARG A 138 11.74 -15.15 -11.68
C ARG A 138 11.67 -16.68 -11.61
N TRP A 139 12.68 -17.32 -11.03
CA TRP A 139 12.69 -18.76 -10.81
C TRP A 139 11.59 -19.19 -9.83
N CYS A 140 11.34 -18.46 -8.73
CA CYS A 140 10.24 -18.74 -7.80
C CYS A 140 8.87 -18.72 -8.51
N PHE A 141 8.60 -17.70 -9.35
CA PHE A 141 7.36 -17.65 -10.15
C PHE A 141 7.23 -18.85 -11.11
N ARG A 142 8.33 -19.25 -11.74
CA ARG A 142 8.35 -20.40 -12.64
C ARG A 142 8.04 -21.69 -11.87
N GLN A 143 8.67 -21.90 -10.72
CA GLN A 143 8.46 -23.08 -9.89
C GLN A 143 7.02 -23.17 -9.35
N ASP A 144 6.44 -22.06 -8.87
CA ASP A 144 5.02 -22.01 -8.48
C ASP A 144 4.11 -22.45 -9.64
N PHE A 145 4.34 -21.91 -10.84
CA PHE A 145 3.55 -22.24 -12.02
C PHE A 145 3.74 -23.69 -12.48
N GLU A 146 4.96 -24.21 -12.52
CA GLU A 146 5.26 -25.57 -12.98
C GLU A 146 4.74 -26.65 -12.02
N ARG A 147 4.86 -26.41 -10.70
CA ARG A 147 4.52 -27.37 -9.66
C ARG A 147 3.04 -27.31 -9.25
N LEU A 148 2.54 -26.12 -8.95
CA LEU A 148 1.16 -25.95 -8.47
C LEU A 148 0.17 -25.71 -9.60
N GLY A 149 0.65 -25.27 -10.76
CA GLY A 149 -0.17 -24.99 -11.93
C GLY A 149 -0.78 -23.58 -11.94
N PRO A 150 -1.58 -23.27 -12.98
CA PRO A 150 -2.23 -21.98 -13.12
C PRO A 150 -3.11 -21.64 -11.91
N SER A 151 -2.95 -20.44 -11.37
CA SER A 151 -3.66 -19.98 -10.17
C SER A 151 -5.18 -19.98 -10.30
N ILE A 152 -5.71 -19.76 -11.51
CA ILE A 152 -7.16 -19.84 -11.76
C ILE A 152 -7.75 -21.16 -11.28
N TYR A 153 -7.08 -22.29 -11.50
CA TYR A 153 -7.56 -23.60 -11.04
C TYR A 153 -7.44 -23.75 -9.53
N ARG A 154 -6.40 -23.20 -8.92
CA ARG A 154 -6.23 -23.21 -7.45
C ARG A 154 -7.31 -22.39 -6.75
N VAL A 155 -7.68 -21.25 -7.33
CA VAL A 155 -8.78 -20.40 -6.84
C VAL A 155 -10.13 -21.12 -7.00
N VAL A 156 -10.39 -21.72 -8.16
CA VAL A 156 -11.63 -22.50 -8.40
C VAL A 156 -11.72 -23.70 -7.44
N ASP A 157 -10.61 -24.37 -7.14
CA ASP A 157 -10.54 -25.44 -6.14
C ASP A 157 -10.93 -24.93 -4.74
N ARG A 158 -10.45 -23.75 -4.32
CA ARG A 158 -10.90 -23.16 -3.05
C ARG A 158 -12.37 -22.77 -3.06
N TRP A 159 -12.87 -22.17 -4.14
CA TRP A 159 -14.30 -21.85 -4.24
C TRP A 159 -15.16 -23.11 -4.20
N LEU A 160 -14.69 -24.23 -4.76
CA LEU A 160 -15.40 -25.50 -4.68
C LEU A 160 -15.47 -26.02 -3.24
N HIS A 161 -14.38 -25.90 -2.45
CA HIS A 161 -14.42 -26.18 -1.01
C HIS A 161 -15.42 -25.28 -0.28
N GLY A 162 -15.38 -23.97 -0.55
CA GLY A 162 -16.30 -23.01 0.03
C GLY A 162 -17.77 -23.32 -0.32
N TYR A 163 -18.04 -23.62 -1.59
CA TYR A 163 -19.37 -24.02 -2.05
C TYR A 163 -19.87 -25.25 -1.29
N ARG A 164 -19.08 -26.33 -1.25
CA ARG A 164 -19.44 -27.58 -0.55
C ARG A 164 -19.71 -27.35 0.93
N LYS A 165 -18.91 -26.48 1.57
CA LYS A 165 -19.04 -26.18 3.00
C LYS A 165 -20.28 -25.35 3.31
N LEU A 166 -20.63 -24.40 2.45
CA LEU A 166 -21.61 -23.36 2.75
C LEU A 166 -23.00 -23.59 2.14
N LYS A 167 -23.14 -24.46 1.11
CA LYS A 167 -24.40 -24.64 0.37
C LYS A 167 -25.58 -25.09 1.23
N ASP A 168 -25.29 -25.84 2.29
CA ASP A 168 -26.30 -26.41 3.21
C ASP A 168 -26.30 -25.74 4.59
N CYS A 169 -25.59 -24.62 4.77
CA CYS A 169 -25.59 -23.90 6.04
C CYS A 169 -26.98 -23.37 6.41
N PRO A 170 -27.36 -23.32 7.70
CA PRO A 170 -28.66 -22.79 8.12
C PRO A 170 -28.78 -21.28 7.87
N GLU A 171 -27.68 -20.54 7.87
CA GLU A 171 -27.67 -19.10 7.65
C GLU A 171 -27.91 -18.73 6.17
N PRO A 172 -28.96 -17.95 5.85
CA PRO A 172 -29.30 -17.64 4.46
C PRO A 172 -28.18 -16.92 3.69
N PHE A 173 -27.43 -16.03 4.34
CA PHE A 173 -26.38 -15.27 3.68
C PHE A 173 -25.15 -16.14 3.34
N LEU A 174 -24.86 -17.19 4.12
CA LEU A 174 -23.79 -18.15 3.80
C LEU A 174 -24.18 -19.03 2.61
N ARG A 175 -25.45 -19.44 2.51
CA ARG A 175 -25.93 -20.12 1.30
C ARG A 175 -25.89 -19.21 0.07
N ALA A 176 -26.21 -17.93 0.21
CA ALA A 176 -26.07 -16.96 -0.87
C ALA A 176 -24.61 -16.82 -1.35
N LYS A 177 -23.65 -16.85 -0.41
CA LYS A 177 -22.22 -16.90 -0.71
C LYS A 177 -21.82 -18.19 -1.45
N ALA A 178 -22.36 -19.35 -1.05
CA ALA A 178 -22.17 -20.59 -1.80
C ALA A 178 -22.68 -20.47 -3.25
N ALA A 179 -23.86 -19.88 -3.46
CA ALA A 179 -24.40 -19.65 -4.80
C ALA A 179 -23.50 -18.72 -5.65
N LEU A 180 -22.85 -17.73 -5.03
CA LEU A 180 -21.84 -16.89 -5.69
C LEU A 180 -20.64 -17.72 -6.13
N TYR A 181 -20.09 -18.57 -5.26
CA TYR A 181 -19.00 -19.49 -5.64
C TYR A 181 -19.40 -20.41 -6.79
N ALA A 182 -20.60 -21.00 -6.76
CA ALA A 182 -21.09 -21.81 -7.88
C ALA A 182 -21.09 -21.02 -9.20
N LYS A 183 -21.56 -19.77 -9.18
CA LYS A 183 -21.55 -18.89 -10.35
C LYS A 183 -20.13 -18.61 -10.87
N GLU A 184 -19.20 -18.28 -9.98
CA GLU A 184 -17.80 -18.00 -10.37
C GLU A 184 -17.08 -19.26 -10.89
N ILE A 185 -17.32 -20.43 -10.28
CA ILE A 185 -16.82 -21.72 -10.77
C ILE A 185 -17.32 -22.00 -12.19
N ARG A 186 -18.62 -21.75 -12.47
CA ARG A 186 -19.16 -21.95 -13.83
C ARG A 186 -18.51 -21.05 -14.86
N LYS A 187 -18.19 -19.79 -14.52
CA LYS A 187 -17.44 -18.90 -15.44
C LYS A 187 -16.07 -19.45 -15.80
N ALA A 188 -15.47 -20.28 -14.94
CA ALA A 188 -14.19 -20.92 -15.23
C ALA A 188 -14.31 -22.16 -16.12
N TYR A 189 -15.52 -22.68 -16.40
CA TYR A 189 -15.70 -23.91 -17.19
C TYR A 189 -15.00 -23.88 -18.56
N PRO A 190 -15.08 -22.80 -19.34
CA PRO A 190 -14.40 -22.69 -20.63
C PRO A 190 -12.87 -22.87 -20.54
N SER A 191 -12.27 -22.59 -19.39
CA SER A 191 -10.82 -22.68 -19.24
C SER A 191 -10.32 -24.13 -19.08
N PHE A 192 -11.14 -25.05 -18.54
CA PHE A 192 -10.67 -26.39 -18.15
C PHE A 192 -10.10 -27.20 -19.32
N LEU A 193 -10.67 -27.07 -20.52
CA LEU A 193 -10.14 -27.77 -21.69
C LEU A 193 -8.72 -27.29 -22.04
N ALA A 194 -8.48 -25.97 -22.00
CA ALA A 194 -7.15 -25.39 -22.18
C ALA A 194 -6.20 -25.81 -21.07
N GLY A 195 -6.63 -25.81 -19.80
CA GLY A 195 -5.82 -26.29 -18.67
C GLY A 195 -5.38 -27.74 -18.80
N ARG A 196 -6.27 -28.61 -19.30
CA ARG A 196 -5.99 -30.03 -19.50
C ARG A 196 -5.00 -30.30 -20.64
N LEU A 197 -4.97 -29.46 -21.67
CA LEU A 197 -4.10 -29.65 -22.84
C LEU A 197 -2.78 -28.88 -22.71
N PHE A 198 -2.83 -27.64 -22.23
CA PHE A 198 -1.71 -26.70 -22.19
C PHE A 198 -1.16 -26.44 -20.79
N GLY A 199 -1.64 -27.15 -19.76
CA GLY A 199 -1.08 -27.06 -18.41
C GLY A 199 0.44 -27.34 -18.41
N PRO A 200 1.21 -26.64 -17.56
CA PRO A 200 2.68 -26.60 -17.65
C PRO A 200 3.37 -27.93 -17.36
N SER A 201 2.73 -28.80 -16.59
CA SER A 201 3.23 -30.12 -16.22
C SER A 201 2.14 -31.18 -16.37
N THR A 202 2.53 -32.45 -16.42
CA THR A 202 1.59 -33.58 -16.42
C THR A 202 0.69 -33.55 -15.18
N GLU A 203 1.26 -33.19 -14.03
CA GLU A 203 0.53 -33.07 -12.78
C GLU A 203 -0.47 -31.91 -12.82
N ALA A 204 -0.08 -30.72 -13.31
CA ALA A 204 -1.00 -29.60 -13.47
C ALA A 204 -2.19 -29.93 -14.40
N ARG A 205 -1.95 -30.65 -15.50
CA ARG A 205 -3.01 -31.12 -16.42
C ARG A 205 -3.95 -32.13 -15.74
N ARG A 206 -3.42 -33.04 -14.93
CA ARG A 206 -4.22 -34.00 -14.13
C ARG A 206 -5.08 -33.28 -13.09
N ARG A 207 -4.50 -32.33 -12.34
CA ARG A 207 -5.21 -31.50 -11.36
C ARG A 207 -6.35 -30.73 -12.02
N ALA A 208 -6.11 -30.10 -13.17
CA ALA A 208 -7.17 -29.41 -13.91
C ALA A 208 -8.29 -30.36 -14.37
N ALA A 209 -7.96 -31.58 -14.81
CA ALA A 209 -8.96 -32.59 -15.19
C ALA A 209 -9.79 -33.07 -13.99
N ALA A 210 -9.13 -33.37 -12.87
CA ALA A 210 -9.77 -33.80 -11.63
C ALA A 210 -10.68 -32.70 -11.06
N LEU A 211 -10.21 -31.45 -11.05
CA LEU A 211 -11.01 -30.31 -10.62
C LEU A 211 -12.24 -30.11 -11.52
N ALA A 212 -12.08 -30.19 -12.84
CA ALA A 212 -13.22 -30.11 -13.77
C ALA A 212 -14.27 -31.18 -13.46
N ALA A 213 -13.85 -32.43 -13.27
CA ALA A 213 -14.75 -33.52 -12.91
C ALA A 213 -15.47 -33.28 -11.57
N ALA A 214 -14.73 -32.79 -10.56
CA ALA A 214 -15.30 -32.45 -9.26
C ALA A 214 -16.33 -31.31 -9.35
N CYS A 215 -16.06 -30.26 -10.14
CA CYS A 215 -17.02 -29.20 -10.41
C CYS A 215 -18.26 -29.73 -11.14
N TYR A 216 -18.10 -30.59 -12.14
CA TYR A 216 -19.22 -31.13 -12.91
C TYR A 216 -20.10 -32.06 -12.08
N ALA A 217 -19.52 -32.79 -11.13
CA ALA A 217 -20.26 -33.62 -10.19
C ALA A 217 -21.15 -32.78 -9.25
N GLU A 218 -20.67 -31.61 -8.82
CA GLU A 218 -21.42 -30.73 -7.90
C GLU A 218 -22.41 -29.80 -8.62
N LEU A 219 -22.03 -29.23 -9.76
CA LEU A 219 -22.73 -28.12 -10.42
C LEU A 219 -23.30 -28.50 -11.80
N GLY A 220 -23.15 -29.77 -12.20
CA GLY A 220 -23.61 -30.29 -13.48
C GLY A 220 -22.61 -30.11 -14.62
N ALA A 221 -22.84 -30.89 -15.68
CA ALA A 221 -22.00 -30.90 -16.88
C ALA A 221 -22.04 -29.56 -17.66
N PRO A 222 -21.02 -29.26 -18.47
CA PRO A 222 -21.02 -28.09 -19.34
C PRO A 222 -22.15 -28.12 -20.37
N THR A 223 -22.83 -26.98 -20.50
CA THR A 223 -23.80 -26.68 -21.55
C THR A 223 -23.12 -26.64 -22.92
N TRP A 224 -23.92 -26.66 -23.99
CA TRP A 224 -23.38 -26.54 -25.35
C TRP A 224 -22.63 -25.21 -25.57
N ARG A 225 -23.08 -24.11 -24.94
CA ARG A 225 -22.41 -22.79 -25.01
C ARG A 225 -21.04 -22.85 -24.35
N GLU A 226 -20.96 -23.35 -23.11
CA GLU A 226 -19.69 -23.49 -22.38
C GLU A 226 -18.72 -24.44 -23.09
N ARG A 227 -19.23 -25.48 -23.78
CA ARG A 227 -18.39 -26.36 -24.64
C ARG A 227 -17.83 -25.61 -25.84
N ALA A 228 -18.64 -24.80 -26.53
CA ALA A 228 -18.17 -23.97 -27.64
C ALA A 228 -17.14 -22.93 -27.17
N GLU A 229 -17.39 -22.28 -26.04
CA GLU A 229 -16.44 -21.36 -25.40
C GLU A 229 -15.14 -22.08 -25.01
N SER A 230 -15.21 -23.33 -24.55
CA SER A 230 -14.01 -24.13 -24.25
C SER A 230 -13.13 -24.35 -25.48
N VAL A 231 -13.74 -24.60 -26.65
CA VAL A 231 -13.01 -24.72 -27.91
C VAL A 231 -12.43 -23.38 -28.34
N ALA A 232 -13.19 -22.28 -28.21
CA ALA A 232 -12.68 -20.94 -28.47
C ALA A 232 -11.50 -20.57 -27.56
N ALA A 233 -11.55 -20.98 -26.29
CA ALA A 233 -10.47 -20.79 -25.34
C ALA A 233 -9.18 -21.53 -25.73
N LEU A 234 -9.27 -22.67 -26.42
CA LEU A 234 -8.09 -23.32 -27.01
C LEU A 234 -7.44 -22.47 -28.08
N GLY A 235 -8.23 -21.88 -28.98
CA GLY A 235 -7.74 -20.96 -29.99
C GLY A 235 -7.10 -19.72 -29.38
N ALA A 236 -7.74 -19.12 -28.36
CA ALA A 236 -7.20 -18.00 -27.62
C ALA A 236 -5.87 -18.35 -26.92
N ALA A 237 -5.79 -19.52 -26.26
CA ALA A 237 -4.56 -19.97 -25.61
C ALA A 237 -3.43 -20.23 -26.60
N ALA A 238 -3.73 -20.84 -27.77
CA ALA A 238 -2.75 -21.04 -28.83
C ALA A 238 -2.25 -19.71 -29.40
N TRP A 239 -3.16 -18.75 -29.64
CA TRP A 239 -2.82 -17.39 -30.08
C TRP A 239 -1.94 -16.67 -29.05
N THR A 240 -2.30 -16.69 -27.77
CA THR A 240 -1.46 -16.14 -26.71
C THR A 240 -0.08 -16.80 -26.68
N GLY A 241 -0.02 -18.13 -26.81
CA GLY A 241 1.24 -18.87 -26.86
C GLY A 241 2.10 -18.53 -28.09
N LEU A 242 1.50 -18.14 -29.21
CA LEU A 242 2.21 -17.63 -30.39
C LEU A 242 2.74 -16.22 -30.14
N CYS A 243 1.88 -15.31 -29.66
CA CYS A 243 2.26 -13.94 -29.32
C CYS A 243 3.41 -13.88 -28.32
N LEU A 244 3.40 -14.73 -27.28
CA LEU A 244 4.49 -14.85 -26.31
C LEU A 244 5.82 -15.26 -26.94
N ARG A 245 5.81 -16.21 -27.88
CA ARG A 245 7.04 -16.67 -28.57
C ARG A 245 7.60 -15.65 -29.56
N LEU A 246 6.73 -14.83 -30.13
CA LEU A 246 7.10 -13.80 -31.10
C LEU A 246 7.26 -12.41 -30.46
N GLU A 247 7.15 -12.33 -29.13
CA GLU A 247 7.20 -11.08 -28.36
C GLU A 247 6.18 -10.03 -28.82
N TRP A 248 5.04 -10.48 -29.33
CA TRP A 248 3.96 -9.60 -29.80
C TRP A 248 3.02 -9.22 -28.66
N PHE A 249 2.62 -7.95 -28.61
CA PHE A 249 1.54 -7.44 -27.74
C PHE A 249 1.70 -7.78 -26.23
N GLN A 250 2.93 -7.84 -25.73
CA GLN A 250 3.25 -8.32 -24.37
C GLN A 250 2.63 -7.49 -23.24
N HIS A 251 2.40 -6.20 -23.49
CA HIS A 251 1.79 -5.30 -22.52
C HIS A 251 0.50 -4.71 -23.08
N PRO A 252 -0.60 -4.71 -22.30
CA PRO A 252 -1.73 -3.87 -22.63
C PRO A 252 -1.25 -2.42 -22.70
N LYS A 253 -1.73 -1.66 -23.68
CA LYS A 253 -1.42 -0.23 -23.76
C LYS A 253 -1.93 0.44 -22.48
N THR A 254 -1.02 0.94 -21.66
CA THR A 254 -1.38 1.71 -20.48
C THR A 254 -2.01 3.03 -20.93
N SER A 255 -3.31 3.20 -20.68
CA SER A 255 -3.97 4.49 -20.86
C SER A 255 -3.68 5.37 -19.65
N ARG A 256 -2.98 6.49 -19.86
CA ARG A 256 -2.79 7.49 -18.81
C ARG A 256 -4.00 8.41 -18.77
N THR A 257 -4.86 8.24 -17.79
CA THR A 257 -5.87 9.26 -17.46
C THR A 257 -5.14 10.39 -16.73
N CYS A 258 -4.81 11.46 -17.46
CA CYS A 258 -4.29 12.67 -16.83
C CYS A 258 -5.43 13.39 -16.13
N TYR A 259 -5.44 13.35 -14.81
CA TYR A 259 -6.18 14.33 -14.05
C TYR A 259 -5.40 15.64 -14.12
N ARG A 260 -6.02 16.67 -14.70
CA ARG A 260 -5.46 18.03 -14.65
C ARG A 260 -5.43 18.41 -13.17
N GLN A 261 -4.24 18.48 -12.57
CA GLN A 261 -4.14 19.21 -11.32
C GLN A 261 -4.60 20.64 -11.63
N PRO A 262 -5.51 21.23 -10.85
CA PRO A 262 -5.92 22.61 -11.07
C PRO A 262 -4.68 23.50 -11.06
N GLU A 263 -4.38 24.10 -12.22
CA GLU A 263 -3.30 25.08 -12.37
C GLU A 263 -3.57 26.28 -11.45
N GLU A 264 -2.49 26.77 -10.83
CA GLU A 264 -2.28 28.06 -10.15
C GLU A 264 -3.22 28.48 -9.01
N GLY A 265 -4.48 28.08 -8.97
CA GLY A 265 -5.44 28.47 -7.93
C GLY A 265 -5.08 27.98 -6.52
N TRP A 266 -4.30 26.90 -6.42
CA TRP A 266 -3.79 26.31 -5.16
C TRP A 266 -2.30 26.59 -4.91
N ALA A 267 -1.62 27.34 -5.78
CA ALA A 267 -0.19 27.65 -5.60
C ALA A 267 0.08 28.39 -4.28
N HIS A 268 -0.88 29.20 -3.83
CA HIS A 268 -0.83 29.92 -2.57
C HIS A 268 -0.86 29.01 -1.34
N PHE A 269 -1.56 27.87 -1.39
CA PHE A 269 -1.56 26.90 -0.30
C PHE A 269 -0.23 26.18 -0.14
N ARG A 270 0.54 26.01 -1.23
CA ARG A 270 1.91 25.48 -1.13
C ARG A 270 2.83 26.38 -0.31
N LEU A 271 2.56 27.69 -0.23
CA LEU A 271 3.31 28.60 0.65
C LEU A 271 3.10 28.21 2.12
N TRP A 272 1.87 27.86 2.48
CA TRP A 272 1.50 27.39 3.81
C TRP A 272 1.98 25.97 4.09
N GLU A 273 1.79 25.01 3.17
CA GLU A 273 2.26 23.62 3.32
C GLU A 273 3.79 23.52 3.42
N GLY A 274 4.51 24.42 2.75
CA GLY A 274 5.97 24.47 2.80
C GLY A 274 6.52 25.04 4.11
N LEU A 275 5.70 25.69 4.94
CA LEU A 275 6.15 26.42 6.12
C LEU A 275 6.82 25.50 7.16
N PRO A 276 6.27 24.32 7.51
CA PRO A 276 6.94 23.36 8.41
C PRO A 276 8.21 22.72 7.81
N LEU A 277 8.32 22.67 6.48
CA LEU A 277 9.48 22.10 5.80
C LEU A 277 10.65 23.09 5.71
N ARG A 278 10.34 24.38 5.57
CA ARG A 278 11.31 25.47 5.37
C ARG A 278 11.79 26.08 6.67
N VAL A 279 10.94 26.16 7.68
CA VAL A 279 11.28 26.74 8.98
C VAL A 279 11.56 25.62 9.98
N ARG A 280 12.84 25.43 10.33
CA ARG A 280 13.28 24.44 11.32
C ARG A 280 13.84 25.13 12.55
N VAL A 281 13.01 25.24 13.58
CA VAL A 281 13.39 25.82 14.87
C VAL A 281 13.46 24.70 15.90
N ALA A 282 14.60 24.58 16.60
CA ALA A 282 14.80 23.56 17.62
C ALA A 282 13.81 23.78 18.78
N GLY A 283 13.03 22.76 19.12
CA GLY A 283 12.03 22.83 20.20
C GLY A 283 10.68 23.45 19.80
N LEU A 284 10.47 23.78 18.53
CA LEU A 284 9.19 24.26 17.97
C LEU A 284 8.69 23.31 16.89
N SER A 285 7.44 22.89 17.01
CA SER A 285 6.71 22.15 15.97
C SER A 285 5.67 23.08 15.33
N LEU A 286 5.72 23.18 14.01
CA LEU A 286 4.76 23.91 13.19
C LEU A 286 3.81 22.92 12.50
N ARG A 287 2.51 23.06 12.73
CA ARG A 287 1.49 22.26 12.03
C ARG A 287 0.57 23.17 11.24
N VAL A 288 0.38 22.82 9.97
CA VAL A 288 -0.49 23.55 9.05
C VAL A 288 -1.63 22.63 8.62
N ASN A 289 -2.86 23.07 8.85
CA ASN A 289 -4.06 22.42 8.34
C ASN A 289 -4.79 23.39 7.40
N LEU A 290 -5.23 22.90 6.25
CA LEU A 290 -5.84 23.71 5.22
C LEU A 290 -7.30 23.33 5.03
N ASP A 291 -8.20 24.29 5.19
CA ASP A 291 -9.58 24.19 4.73
C ASP A 291 -9.68 24.84 3.35
N HIS A 292 -9.57 23.99 2.36
CA HIS A 292 -9.54 24.33 0.96
C HIS A 292 -10.83 25.05 0.49
N PRO A 293 -12.06 24.57 0.78
CA PRO A 293 -13.31 25.26 0.46
C PRO A 293 -13.46 26.65 1.10
N GLN A 294 -13.05 26.81 2.36
CA GLN A 294 -13.26 28.07 3.10
C GLN A 294 -12.10 29.05 3.01
N ARG A 295 -10.98 28.66 2.37
CA ARG A 295 -9.72 29.42 2.37
C ARG A 295 -9.19 29.72 3.76
N HIS A 296 -9.42 28.81 4.70
CA HIS A 296 -8.92 28.92 6.06
C HIS A 296 -7.61 28.15 6.20
N VAL A 297 -6.62 28.80 6.81
CA VAL A 297 -5.33 28.21 7.14
C VAL A 297 -5.23 28.17 8.65
N TRP A 298 -5.10 26.98 9.21
CA TRP A 298 -4.83 26.79 10.63
C TRP A 298 -3.35 26.52 10.83
N LEU A 299 -2.63 27.50 11.37
CA LEU A 299 -1.22 27.38 11.73
C LEU A 299 -1.10 27.24 13.25
N ARG A 300 -0.68 26.07 13.72
CA ARG A 300 -0.48 25.79 15.14
C ARG A 300 1.00 25.72 15.48
N LEU A 301 1.39 26.45 16.53
CA LEU A 301 2.73 26.42 17.10
C LEU A 301 2.69 25.64 18.41
N GLU A 302 3.49 24.58 18.49
CA GLU A 302 3.63 23.74 19.68
C GLU A 302 5.08 23.73 20.16
N GLY A 303 5.32 24.02 21.44
CA GLY A 303 6.67 24.00 22.02
C GLY A 303 7.17 25.36 22.51
N ALA A 304 8.43 25.69 22.24
CA ALA A 304 9.06 26.94 22.67
C ALA A 304 9.56 27.75 21.47
N LEU A 305 9.38 29.06 21.51
CA LEU A 305 9.83 29.98 20.47
C LEU A 305 10.64 31.13 21.09
N ALA A 306 11.93 31.18 20.78
CA ALA A 306 12.83 32.24 21.21
C ALA A 306 12.74 33.48 20.30
N ALA A 307 12.99 34.68 20.84
CA ALA A 307 12.94 35.93 20.10
C ALA A 307 13.85 35.96 18.86
N ALA A 308 15.07 35.41 18.98
CA ALA A 308 16.02 35.34 17.86
C ALA A 308 15.51 34.49 16.67
N GLN A 309 14.58 33.57 16.91
CA GLN A 309 14.06 32.63 15.91
C GLN A 309 12.64 33.01 15.43
N SER A 310 11.95 33.91 16.13
CA SER A 310 10.58 34.29 15.78
C SER A 310 10.49 35.10 14.50
N HIS A 311 11.53 35.85 14.15
CA HIS A 311 11.54 36.68 12.94
C HIS A 311 11.36 35.87 11.65
N GLU A 312 12.05 34.72 11.52
CA GLU A 312 11.94 33.87 10.34
C GLU A 312 10.52 33.28 10.19
N VAL A 313 9.93 32.84 11.30
CA VAL A 313 8.55 32.33 11.31
C VAL A 313 7.58 33.42 10.85
N TRP A 314 7.69 34.63 11.41
CA TRP A 314 6.77 35.72 11.13
C TRP A 314 6.90 36.30 9.73
N GLU A 315 8.12 36.44 9.20
CA GLU A 315 8.30 36.88 7.81
C GLU A 315 7.71 35.88 6.81
N ARG A 316 7.83 34.56 7.06
CA ARG A 316 7.19 33.56 6.18
C ARG A 316 5.67 33.59 6.25
N VAL A 317 5.10 33.80 7.44
CA VAL A 317 3.65 33.99 7.60
C VAL A 317 3.19 35.25 6.87
N LYS A 318 3.94 36.34 6.97
CA LYS A 318 3.67 37.61 6.28
C LYS A 318 3.75 37.46 4.76
N GLU A 319 4.79 36.83 4.23
CA GLU A 319 4.92 36.53 2.80
C GLU A 319 3.72 35.72 2.29
N SER A 320 3.31 34.70 3.06
CA SER A 320 2.17 33.85 2.73
C SER A 320 0.85 34.63 2.75
N LEU A 321 0.65 35.53 3.71
CA LEU A 321 -0.51 36.42 3.78
C LEU A 321 -0.51 37.50 2.69
N ALA A 322 0.65 38.02 2.30
CA ALA A 322 0.77 39.02 1.25
C ALA A 322 0.50 38.43 -0.14
N GLN A 323 0.91 37.19 -0.36
CA GLN A 323 0.76 36.49 -1.63
C GLN A 323 -0.57 35.73 -1.75
N SER A 324 -1.37 35.64 -0.69
CA SER A 324 -2.67 34.93 -0.69
C SER A 324 -3.82 35.81 -0.21
N ARG A 325 -5.06 35.42 -0.54
CA ARG A 325 -6.28 35.98 0.07
C ARG A 325 -6.78 35.12 1.23
N ASP A 326 -5.93 34.22 1.74
CA ASP A 326 -6.32 33.26 2.76
C ASP A 326 -6.52 33.93 4.11
N ARG A 327 -7.30 33.24 4.93
CA ARG A 327 -7.72 33.61 6.28
C ARG A 327 -6.95 32.73 7.26
N LEU A 328 -6.11 33.33 8.09
CA LEU A 328 -5.22 32.63 9.02
C LEU A 328 -5.84 32.54 10.40
N VAL A 329 -5.93 31.32 10.94
CA VAL A 329 -6.08 31.05 12.36
C VAL A 329 -4.71 30.65 12.90
N LEU A 330 -4.08 31.55 13.64
CA LEU A 330 -2.79 31.31 14.28
C LEU A 330 -3.01 30.85 15.72
N ASP A 331 -2.79 29.56 15.95
CA ASP A 331 -2.95 28.91 17.24
C ASP A 331 -1.64 28.85 18.02
N LEU A 332 -1.56 29.73 19.03
CA LEU A 332 -0.47 29.83 19.99
C LEU A 332 -0.83 29.15 21.32
N GLY A 333 -1.99 28.47 21.41
CA GLY A 333 -2.52 27.86 22.63
C GLY A 333 -1.60 26.80 23.25
N SER A 334 -0.75 26.19 22.43
CA SER A 334 0.20 25.13 22.81
C SER A 334 1.65 25.64 22.92
N LEU A 335 1.85 26.95 22.87
CA LEU A 335 3.16 27.57 23.04
C LEU A 335 3.47 27.67 24.54
N LYS A 336 4.50 26.95 24.99
CA LYS A 336 4.87 26.78 26.40
C LYS A 336 5.82 27.87 26.90
N ALA A 337 6.64 28.43 26.03
CA ALA A 337 7.60 29.49 26.35
C ALA A 337 7.76 30.43 25.14
N ALA A 338 7.50 31.72 25.36
CA ALA A 338 7.74 32.78 24.39
C ALA A 338 7.96 34.10 25.13
N ASP A 339 9.00 34.83 24.74
CA ASP A 339 9.34 36.11 25.35
C ASP A 339 8.40 37.23 24.88
N GLY A 340 8.32 38.33 25.65
CA GLY A 340 7.52 39.50 25.29
C GLY A 340 7.86 40.10 23.91
N GLU A 341 9.11 39.95 23.48
CA GLU A 341 9.61 40.38 22.18
C GLU A 341 9.04 39.57 21.01
N VAL A 342 8.77 38.26 21.21
CA VAL A 342 8.11 37.40 20.21
C VAL A 342 6.71 37.92 19.89
N PHE A 343 5.96 38.32 20.92
CA PHE A 343 4.61 38.86 20.77
C PHE A 343 4.61 40.27 20.18
N ARG A 344 5.61 41.10 20.51
CA ARG A 344 5.79 42.42 19.90
C ARG A 344 6.08 42.32 18.40
N SER A 345 7.03 41.45 18.03
CA SER A 345 7.36 41.19 16.63
C SER A 345 6.16 40.65 15.86
N LEU A 346 5.43 39.68 16.43
CA LEU A 346 4.18 39.16 15.86
C LEU A 346 3.16 40.28 15.58
N ARG A 347 2.97 41.17 16.55
CA ARG A 347 2.04 42.30 16.44
C ARG A 347 2.44 43.22 15.29
N GLU A 348 3.70 43.60 15.20
CA GLU A 348 4.22 44.47 14.15
C GLU A 348 4.02 43.84 12.78
N THR A 349 4.38 42.56 12.63
CA THR A 349 4.25 41.81 11.38
C THR A 349 2.80 41.64 10.93
N LEU A 350 1.87 41.30 11.83
CA LEU A 350 0.50 40.92 11.45
C LEU A 350 -0.52 42.06 11.53
N SER A 351 -0.17 43.22 12.10
CA SER A 351 -1.08 44.37 12.25
C SER A 351 -1.71 44.86 10.94
N THR A 352 -0.97 44.77 9.84
CA THR A 352 -1.41 45.13 8.48
C THR A 352 -2.40 44.15 7.87
N HIS A 353 -2.50 42.93 8.42
CA HIS A 353 -3.36 41.85 7.95
C HIS A 353 -4.44 41.45 8.97
N ARG A 354 -4.70 42.30 9.98
CA ARG A 354 -5.59 42.00 11.11
C ARG A 354 -7.00 41.52 10.76
N GLU A 355 -7.54 41.91 9.61
CA GLU A 355 -8.87 41.52 9.14
C GLU A 355 -8.93 40.06 8.68
N ARG A 356 -7.77 39.46 8.35
CA ARG A 356 -7.63 38.09 7.86
C ARG A 356 -6.98 37.16 8.88
N VAL A 357 -6.65 37.64 10.07
CA VAL A 357 -5.92 36.88 11.08
C VAL A 357 -6.75 36.77 12.35
N ARG A 358 -6.95 35.54 12.81
CA ARG A 358 -7.52 35.20 14.12
C ARG A 358 -6.43 34.57 14.98
N LEU A 359 -6.29 35.07 16.21
CA LEU A 359 -5.32 34.56 17.19
C LEU A 359 -6.01 33.68 18.22
N VAL A 360 -5.47 32.48 18.45
CA VAL A 360 -5.75 31.69 19.67
C VAL A 360 -4.56 31.89 20.60
N LEU A 361 -4.76 32.67 21.66
CA LEU A 361 -3.70 33.04 22.59
C LEU A 361 -3.41 31.91 23.61
N PRO A 362 -2.16 31.76 24.08
CA PRO A 362 -1.83 30.81 25.12
C PRO A 362 -2.50 31.15 26.45
N LYS A 363 -2.87 30.12 27.21
CA LYS A 363 -3.29 30.28 28.62
C LYS A 363 -2.03 30.45 29.48
N LEU A 364 -1.38 31.61 29.44
CA LEU A 364 -0.23 31.88 30.30
C LEU A 364 -0.69 32.33 31.70
N GLN A 365 0.00 31.84 32.73
CA GLN A 365 -0.31 32.11 34.14
C GLN A 365 -0.11 33.58 34.56
N HIS A 366 0.61 34.37 33.76
CA HIS A 366 0.82 35.81 33.95
C HIS A 366 0.58 36.52 32.61
N ALA A 367 -0.42 37.39 32.51
CA ALA A 367 -0.75 38.09 31.27
C ALA A 367 0.31 39.16 30.96
N HIS A 368 1.29 38.81 30.13
CA HIS A 368 2.30 39.75 29.64
C HIS A 368 1.61 40.96 28.94
N PRO A 369 2.05 42.23 29.15
CA PRO A 369 1.40 43.41 28.57
C PRO A 369 1.20 43.35 27.04
N GLU A 370 2.17 42.79 26.32
CA GLU A 370 2.08 42.60 24.86
C GLU A 370 0.98 41.61 24.44
N LEU A 371 0.65 40.62 25.27
CA LEU A 371 -0.45 39.68 24.99
C LEU A 371 -1.82 40.37 25.13
N LEU A 372 -1.95 41.28 26.09
CA LEU A 372 -3.16 42.09 26.26
C LEU A 372 -3.34 43.05 25.08
N LEU A 373 -2.24 43.64 24.59
CA LEU A 373 -2.26 44.49 23.39
C LEU A 373 -2.61 43.70 22.12
N LEU A 374 -2.05 42.49 21.96
CA LEU A 374 -2.44 41.58 20.88
C LEU A 374 -3.94 41.23 20.97
N ALA A 375 -4.44 40.86 22.15
CA ALA A 375 -5.85 40.53 22.34
C ALA A 375 -6.76 41.70 21.95
N LYS A 376 -6.35 42.95 22.21
CA LYS A 376 -7.10 44.18 21.86
C LYS A 376 -7.07 44.48 20.36
N ILE A 377 -5.91 44.33 19.70
CA ILE A 377 -5.77 44.59 18.26
C ILE A 377 -6.58 43.60 17.42
N PHE A 378 -6.61 42.34 17.83
CA PHE A 378 -7.32 41.27 17.11
C PHE A 378 -8.71 40.98 17.69
N GLN A 379 -9.25 41.83 18.57
CA GLN A 379 -10.52 41.62 19.28
C GLN A 379 -11.73 41.53 18.34
N HIS A 380 -11.70 42.24 17.21
CA HIS A 380 -12.75 42.25 16.18
C HIS A 380 -12.75 41.01 15.28
N SER A 381 -11.74 40.14 15.38
CA SER A 381 -11.66 38.88 14.60
C SER A 381 -12.46 37.73 15.22
N ARG A 382 -13.10 37.93 16.39
CA ARG A 382 -13.85 36.89 17.11
C ARG A 382 -15.18 36.52 16.48
N ASP A 383 -15.87 37.48 15.83
CA ASP A 383 -17.28 37.33 15.47
C ASP A 383 -17.55 37.15 13.96
N GLY A 384 -16.53 37.15 13.09
CA GLY A 384 -16.69 37.13 11.63
C GLY A 384 -16.13 35.91 10.88
N PHE A 385 -15.77 34.83 11.58
CA PHE A 385 -14.93 33.74 11.05
C PHE A 385 -15.54 32.32 11.11
N LEU A 386 -16.87 32.21 11.23
CA LEU A 386 -17.59 30.94 11.03
C LEU A 386 -18.72 31.13 10.03
#